data_AF-A0A6I4IIN7-F1
#
_entry.id   AF-A0A6I4IIN7-F1
#
_cell.length_a   1.000
_cell.length_b   1.000
_cell.length_c   1.000
_cell.angle_alpha   90.00
_cell.angle_beta   90.00
_cell.angle_gamma   90.00
#
_symmetry.space_group_name_H-M   'P 1'
#
loop_
_entity.id
_entity.type
_entity.pdbx_description
1 polymer ?
#
loop_
_entity_poly.entity_id
_entity_poly.type
_entity_poly.pdbx_seq_one_letter_code
_entity_poly.pdbx_strand_id
1 'polypeptide(L)'
;MSKLHIEKIKSELENSKWIIRTDLSTNEFLNIWEISRPNGDGDCLLKINFSIFGNGKYGDLIGNETMDNANGCSIIGHSEIDIYFGKYSGQFQKDLFDFISKLNKLK
;
A
#
# COMPACT_ATOMS: atom_id res chain seq x y z
N MET A 1 -4.27 -3.65 9.95
CA MET A 1 -4.53 -2.98 8.66
C MET A 1 -6.00 -3.16 8.25
N SER A 2 -6.90 -2.22 8.56
CA SER A 2 -8.31 -2.44 8.17
C SER A 2 -8.52 -2.46 6.64
N LYS A 3 -9.57 -3.16 6.17
CA LYS A 3 -10.02 -3.17 4.77
C LYS A 3 -10.11 -1.77 4.15
N LEU A 4 -10.52 -0.78 4.96
CA LEU A 4 -10.63 0.62 4.54
C LEU A 4 -9.30 1.25 4.10
N HIS A 5 -8.18 0.87 4.71
CA HIS A 5 -6.86 1.35 4.30
C HIS A 5 -6.52 0.85 2.89
N ILE A 6 -6.76 -0.44 2.65
CA ILE A 6 -6.51 -1.10 1.37
C ILE A 6 -7.39 -0.50 0.27
N GLU A 7 -8.68 -0.34 0.54
CA GLU A 7 -9.63 0.27 -0.41
C GLU A 7 -9.23 1.70 -0.76
N LYS A 8 -8.68 2.46 0.21
CA LYS A 8 -8.24 3.83 -0.04
C LYS A 8 -6.96 3.90 -0.86
N ILE A 9 -5.99 3.02 -0.61
CA ILE A 9 -4.77 2.90 -1.43
C ILE A 9 -5.13 2.54 -2.87
N LYS A 10 -6.01 1.55 -3.05
CA LYS A 10 -6.54 1.18 -4.36
C LYS A 10 -7.13 2.39 -5.07
N SER A 11 -8.04 3.10 -4.41
CA SER A 11 -8.71 4.27 -4.98
C SER A 11 -7.71 5.37 -5.38
N GLU A 12 -6.70 5.67 -4.56
CA GLU A 12 -5.72 6.72 -4.90
C GLU A 12 -4.75 6.32 -6.01
N LEU A 13 -4.38 5.05 -6.10
CA LEU A 13 -3.61 4.50 -7.24
C LEU A 13 -4.42 4.65 -8.54
N GLU A 14 -5.68 4.22 -8.54
CA GLU A 14 -6.59 4.33 -9.69
C GLU A 14 -6.83 5.80 -10.09
N ASN A 15 -7.04 6.70 -9.12
CA ASN A 15 -7.16 8.14 -9.37
C ASN A 15 -5.89 8.73 -9.99
N SER A 16 -4.73 8.22 -9.59
CA SER A 16 -3.43 8.57 -10.16
C SER A 16 -3.12 7.80 -11.45
N LYS A 17 -4.12 7.10 -12.00
CA LYS A 17 -4.10 6.32 -13.24
C LYS A 17 -3.16 5.11 -13.23
N TRP A 18 -2.67 4.67 -12.06
CA TRP A 18 -1.90 3.43 -11.96
C TRP A 18 -2.80 2.23 -12.26
N ILE A 19 -2.23 1.22 -12.90
CA ILE A 19 -2.93 -0.03 -13.23
C ILE A 19 -2.51 -1.08 -12.22
N ILE A 20 -3.47 -1.62 -11.46
CA ILE A 20 -3.25 -2.75 -10.56
C ILE A 20 -3.42 -4.04 -11.36
N ARG A 21 -2.39 -4.90 -11.34
CA ARG A 21 -2.33 -6.17 -12.09
C ARG A 21 -2.68 -7.38 -11.22
N THR A 22 -2.51 -7.26 -9.90
CA THR A 22 -2.89 -8.32 -8.96
C THR A 22 -4.40 -8.51 -8.92
N ASP A 23 -4.84 -9.76 -8.93
CA ASP A 23 -6.24 -10.13 -8.69
C ASP A 23 -6.60 -9.84 -7.23
N LEU A 24 -7.44 -8.82 -7.03
CA LEU A 24 -7.89 -8.39 -5.70
C LEU A 24 -9.07 -9.22 -5.16
N SER A 25 -9.53 -10.24 -5.89
CA SER A 25 -10.62 -11.12 -5.44
C SER A 25 -10.14 -12.27 -4.55
N THR A 26 -8.83 -12.54 -4.49
CA THR A 26 -8.24 -13.65 -3.72
C THR A 26 -7.58 -13.14 -2.43
N ASN A 27 -7.60 -13.90 -1.32
CA ASN A 27 -6.94 -13.43 -0.08
C ASN A 27 -5.42 -13.19 -0.22
N GLU A 28 -4.79 -13.62 -1.32
CA GLU A 28 -3.37 -13.40 -1.63
C GLU A 28 -3.05 -11.93 -1.94
N PHE A 29 -4.06 -11.10 -2.27
CA PHE A 29 -3.88 -9.65 -2.46
C PHE A 29 -3.34 -8.95 -1.21
N LEU A 30 -3.47 -9.56 -0.02
CA LEU A 30 -3.02 -8.98 1.23
C LEU A 30 -1.49 -8.97 1.40
N ASN A 31 -0.75 -9.60 0.48
CA ASN A 31 0.70 -9.70 0.56
C ASN A 31 1.39 -8.73 -0.42
N ILE A 32 1.16 -8.89 -1.72
CA ILE A 32 1.87 -8.12 -2.75
C ILE A 32 0.91 -7.68 -3.85
N TRP A 33 0.96 -6.39 -4.23
CA TRP A 33 0.32 -5.89 -5.44
C TRP A 33 1.35 -5.60 -6.52
N GLU A 34 1.11 -6.11 -7.72
CA GLU A 34 1.79 -5.71 -8.92
C GLU A 34 1.06 -4.51 -9.52
N ILE A 35 1.78 -3.42 -9.74
CA ILE A 35 1.26 -2.18 -10.33
C ILE A 35 2.11 -1.77 -11.51
N SER A 36 1.50 -1.12 -12.50
CA SER A 36 2.20 -0.56 -13.67
C SER A 36 1.75 0.86 -13.95
N ARG A 37 2.63 1.66 -14.55
CA ARG A 37 2.38 3.08 -14.80
C ARG A 37 1.17 3.34 -15.72
N PRO A 38 0.54 4.52 -15.59
CA PRO A 38 -0.59 4.96 -16.43
C PRO A 38 -0.37 4.91 -17.94
N ASN A 39 0.87 5.09 -18.39
CA ASN A 39 1.19 5.31 -19.80
C ASN A 39 1.72 4.08 -20.53
N GLY A 40 1.64 2.89 -19.92
CA GLY A 40 1.84 1.64 -20.65
C GLY A 40 3.24 1.40 -21.20
N ASP A 41 4.28 2.13 -20.76
CA ASP A 41 5.66 1.66 -20.90
C ASP A 41 5.74 0.36 -20.09
N GLY A 42 5.57 -0.76 -20.79
CA GLY A 42 5.35 -2.10 -20.23
C GLY A 42 6.49 -2.63 -19.37
N ASP A 43 7.54 -1.82 -19.18
CA ASP A 43 8.78 -2.19 -18.51
C ASP A 43 8.82 -1.77 -17.02
N CYS A 44 7.91 -0.89 -16.56
CA CYS A 44 7.88 -0.47 -15.15
C CYS A 44 6.80 -1.22 -14.36
N LEU A 45 7.07 -2.50 -14.07
CA LEU A 45 6.32 -3.29 -13.10
C LEU A 45 6.88 -3.04 -11.70
N LEU A 46 6.10 -2.41 -10.83
CA LEU A 46 6.44 -2.22 -9.42
C LEU A 46 5.62 -3.17 -8.56
N LYS A 47 6.18 -3.52 -7.41
CA LYS A 47 5.52 -4.39 -6.42
C LYS A 47 5.33 -3.62 -5.13
N ILE A 48 4.08 -3.45 -4.71
CA ILE A 48 3.73 -2.95 -3.38
C ILE A 48 3.73 -4.17 -2.46
N ASN A 49 4.58 -4.16 -1.43
CA ASN A 49 4.56 -5.15 -0.36
C ASN A 49 3.76 -4.61 0.82
N PHE A 50 2.73 -5.34 1.22
CA PHE A 50 1.94 -5.06 2.41
C PHE A 50 2.51 -5.88 3.57
N SER A 51 3.02 -5.21 4.60
CA SER A 51 3.50 -5.93 5.77
C SER A 51 2.33 -6.12 6.72
N ILE A 52 1.80 -7.35 6.76
CA ILE A 52 0.74 -7.71 7.68
C ILE A 52 1.36 -7.87 9.08
N PHE A 53 1.35 -6.78 9.86
CA PHE A 53 1.61 -6.88 11.29
C PHE A 53 0.29 -7.13 12.02
N GLY A 54 0.23 -8.22 12.78
CA GLY A 54 -0.92 -8.61 13.59
C GLY A 54 -1.40 -10.04 13.30
N ASN A 55 -1.71 -10.78 14.36
CA ASN A 55 -2.21 -12.16 14.31
C ASN A 55 -3.70 -12.27 13.85
N GLY A 56 -4.28 -11.20 13.30
CA GLY A 56 -5.65 -11.15 12.81
C GLY A 56 -5.76 -11.17 11.28
N LYS A 57 -6.88 -11.66 10.75
CA LYS A 57 -7.24 -11.50 9.33
C LYS A 57 -7.33 -9.99 9.07
N TYR A 58 -6.50 -9.46 8.16
CA TYR A 58 -6.31 -8.00 7.94
C TYR A 58 -5.42 -7.27 8.98
N GLY A 59 -4.53 -7.93 9.72
CA GLY A 59 -3.63 -7.26 10.65
C GLY A 59 -4.36 -6.44 11.72
N ASP A 60 -5.53 -6.93 12.16
CA ASP A 60 -6.13 -6.44 13.39
C ASP A 60 -5.13 -6.69 14.51
N LEU A 61 -4.69 -5.61 15.16
CA LEU A 61 -3.74 -5.63 16.26
C LEU A 61 -4.39 -6.44 17.39
N ILE A 62 -3.75 -7.53 17.82
CA ILE A 62 -4.14 -8.21 19.06
C ILE A 62 -3.49 -7.46 20.21
N GLY A 63 -3.86 -6.18 20.36
CA GLY A 63 -3.64 -5.32 21.53
C GLY A 63 -2.20 -5.01 21.97
N ASN A 64 -1.18 -5.74 21.49
CA ASN A 64 0.14 -5.76 22.12
C ASN A 64 1.31 -5.40 21.19
N GLU A 65 1.08 -5.08 19.91
CA GLU A 65 2.15 -4.66 19.00
C GLU A 65 2.48 -3.16 19.18
N THR A 66 3.77 -2.84 19.38
CA THR A 66 4.26 -1.46 19.53
C THR A 66 4.26 -0.71 18.19
N MET A 67 3.91 0.58 18.21
CA MET A 67 3.84 1.45 17.00
C MET A 67 5.15 1.49 16.19
N ASP A 68 6.29 1.19 16.82
CA ASP A 68 7.62 1.35 16.22
C ASP A 68 7.93 0.35 15.08
N ASN A 69 7.09 -0.67 14.85
CA ASN A 69 7.35 -1.73 13.87
C ASN A 69 6.28 -1.91 12.77
N ALA A 70 5.21 -1.11 12.71
CA ALA A 70 4.08 -1.41 11.82
C ALA A 70 4.14 -0.67 10.47
N ASN A 71 5.17 -0.91 9.66
CA ASN A 71 5.13 -0.50 8.25
C ASN A 71 3.89 -1.12 7.59
N GLY A 72 3.04 -0.29 6.99
CA GLY A 72 1.76 -0.73 6.42
C GLY A 72 1.94 -1.28 5.01
N CYS A 73 2.57 -0.50 4.15
CA CYS A 73 3.07 -0.98 2.87
C CYS A 73 4.30 -0.20 2.40
N SER A 74 5.04 -0.79 1.46
CA SER A 74 6.24 -0.21 0.84
C SER A 74 6.38 -0.70 -0.60
N ILE A 75 7.20 -0.03 -1.41
CA ILE A 75 7.54 -0.48 -2.76
C ILE A 75 8.80 -1.37 -2.70
N ILE A 76 8.72 -2.59 -3.25
CA ILE A 76 9.88 -3.49 -3.36
C ILE A 76 10.95 -2.82 -4.24
N GLY A 77 12.18 -2.71 -3.71
CA GLY A 77 13.29 -2.02 -4.36
C GLY A 77 13.33 -0.51 -4.12
N HIS A 78 12.30 0.05 -3.47
CA HIS A 78 12.18 1.47 -3.11
C HIS A 78 11.61 1.61 -1.70
N SER A 79 12.34 1.10 -0.70
CA SER A 79 11.90 1.10 0.70
C SER A 79 11.72 2.50 1.28
N GLU A 80 12.29 3.53 0.66
CA GLU A 80 12.07 4.95 0.97
C GLU A 80 10.66 5.45 0.60
N ILE A 81 9.90 4.67 -0.16
CA ILE A 81 8.51 4.91 -0.51
C ILE A 81 7.66 3.92 0.27
N ASP A 82 7.29 4.32 1.48
CA ASP A 82 6.49 3.55 2.42
C ASP A 82 5.36 4.38 3.02
N ILE A 83 4.46 3.68 3.70
CA ILE A 83 3.40 4.28 4.51
C ILE A 83 3.08 3.39 5.70
N TYR A 84 2.86 4.02 6.85
CA TYR A 84 2.45 3.38 8.09
C TYR A 84 0.92 3.26 8.19
N PHE A 85 0.41 2.10 8.59
CA PHE A 85 -1.03 1.90 8.82
C PHE A 85 -1.39 2.08 10.29
N GLY A 86 -1.54 3.34 10.69
CA GLY A 86 -2.07 3.72 11.99
C GLY A 86 -3.59 3.77 12.04
N LYS A 87 -4.14 4.55 12.97
CA LYS A 87 -5.57 4.85 12.99
C LYS A 87 -5.96 5.59 11.71
N TYR A 88 -7.04 5.16 11.07
CA TYR A 88 -7.61 5.88 9.93
C TYR A 88 -7.98 7.30 10.36
N SER A 89 -7.25 8.28 9.87
CA SER A 89 -7.24 9.66 10.35
C SER A 89 -6.87 10.63 9.24
N GLY A 90 -7.01 11.94 9.49
CA GLY A 90 -6.53 12.95 8.54
C GLY A 90 -5.02 12.89 8.28
N GLN A 91 -4.23 12.36 9.22
CA GLN A 91 -2.80 12.17 9.03
C GLN A 91 -2.52 11.05 8.03
N PHE A 92 -3.18 9.89 8.18
CA PHE A 92 -3.07 8.80 7.20
C PHE A 92 -3.38 9.25 5.77
N GLN A 93 -4.39 10.11 5.59
CA GLN A 93 -4.71 10.64 4.26
C GLN A 93 -3.57 11.46 3.67
N LYS A 94 -2.91 12.31 4.48
CA LYS A 94 -1.74 13.09 4.04
C LYS A 94 -0.57 12.17 3.68
N ASP A 95 -0.30 11.18 4.52
CA ASP A 95 0.78 10.21 4.31
C ASP A 95 0.54 9.40 3.02
N LEU A 96 -0.73 9.05 2.74
CA LEU A 96 -1.10 8.38 1.49
C LEU A 96 -0.87 9.26 0.27
N PHE A 97 -1.25 10.54 0.33
CA PHE A 97 -0.97 11.45 -0.79
C PHE A 97 0.53 11.65 -1.01
N ASP A 98 1.33 11.70 0.06
CA ASP A 98 2.79 11.77 -0.05
C ASP A 98 3.39 10.50 -0.65
N PHE A 99 2.93 9.33 -0.20
CA PHE A 99 3.30 8.02 -0.77
C PHE A 99 3.04 7.96 -2.27
N ILE A 100 1.83 8.32 -2.72
CA ILE A 100 1.48 8.35 -4.15
C ILE A 100 2.30 9.41 -4.92
N SER A 101 2.57 10.56 -4.30
CA SER A 101 3.41 11.61 -4.91
C SER A 101 4.85 11.13 -5.13
N LYS A 102 5.44 10.44 -4.16
CA LYS A 102 6.77 9.83 -4.27
C LYS A 102 6.79 8.74 -5.34
N LEU A 103 5.77 7.86 -5.33
CA LEU A 103 5.60 6.81 -6.32
C LEU A 103 5.53 7.37 -7.76
N ASN A 104 4.79 8.46 -7.97
CA ASN A 104 4.67 9.15 -9.26
C ASN A 104 5.98 9.81 -9.74
N LYS A 105 6.95 10.02 -8.84
CA LYS A 105 8.26 10.61 -9.16
C LYS A 105 9.33 9.56 -9.42
N LEU A 106 9.07 8.28 -9.17
CA LEU A 106 9.95 7.22 -9.67
C LEU A 106 10.05 7.38 -11.19
N LYS A 107 11.25 7.25 -11.74
CA LYS A 107 11.54 7.34 -13.18
C LYS A 107 11.62 5.95 -13.77
#